data_AF-A0A7S2SSH7-F1
#
_entry.id   AF-A0A7S2SSH7-F1
#
_cell.length_a   1.000
_cell.length_b   1.000
_cell.length_c   1.000
_cell.angle_alpha   90.00
_cell.angle_beta   90.00
_cell.angle_gamma   90.00
#
_symmetry.space_group_name_H-M   'P 1'
#
loop_
_entity.id
_entity.type
_entity.pdbx_description
1 polymer ?
#
loop_
_entity_poly.entity_id
_entity_poly.type
_entity_poly.pdbx_seq_one_letter_code
_entity_poly.pdbx_strand_id
1 'polypeptide(L)'
;WRGREWWSGRVVGPPVACSSVQVEMASQLVSEEPQTTQPLDHRPSPHSSSPPRAALLSTLRARGVVVVPSVLSPTEVSEAKKGLHGTLSMRCGVDVGDLWSTAGGLRELSSARGAGGVLDVFTPSWKLALMEHGGIYEVMRWLWSGTYGGGGVEGFEHGEGSTWDGERGYAYVDRVGFRVPDAVSQAHRRGGRPLQRCLAPHLDCCPGWWLGEGGEPRKWRPLQCFVALTDVEGPDEGGFECVPGFHREFESWAASRG
;
A
#
# COMPACT_ATOMS: atom_id res chain seq x y z
N TRP A 1 26.26 2.33 0.27
CA TRP A 1 25.53 2.48 -1.00
C TRP A 1 26.02 3.72 -1.73
N ARG A 2 26.95 3.55 -2.68
CA ARG A 2 27.42 4.62 -3.57
C ARG A 2 27.15 4.19 -5.02
N GLY A 3 26.59 5.11 -5.80
CA GLY A 3 26.66 5.11 -7.26
C GLY A 3 25.64 4.23 -7.96
N ARG A 4 24.53 4.84 -8.41
CA ARG A 4 23.98 4.63 -9.76
C ARG A 4 23.50 5.97 -10.28
N GLU A 5 23.81 6.22 -11.55
CA GLU A 5 23.44 7.41 -12.31
C GLU A 5 21.92 7.49 -12.48
N TRP A 6 21.36 8.69 -12.31
CA TRP A 6 19.95 8.97 -12.53
C TRP A 6 19.82 9.79 -13.81
N TRP A 7 19.01 9.27 -14.75
CA TRP A 7 18.69 9.90 -16.02
C TRP A 7 17.77 11.11 -15.81
N SER A 8 18.14 12.28 -16.33
CA SER A 8 17.33 13.50 -16.27
C SER A 8 16.56 13.72 -17.58
N GLY A 9 15.23 13.56 -17.54
CA GLY A 9 14.33 14.00 -18.61
C GLY A 9 13.24 14.91 -18.02
N ARG A 10 13.10 16.13 -18.55
CA ARG A 10 11.95 17.00 -18.22
C ARG A 10 10.76 16.58 -19.07
N VAL A 11 9.63 16.27 -18.44
CA VAL A 11 8.33 16.20 -19.11
C VAL A 11 7.62 17.55 -18.92
N VAL A 12 7.20 18.16 -20.02
CA VAL A 12 6.38 19.38 -20.07
C VAL A 12 4.94 18.94 -20.30
N GLY A 13 4.13 18.92 -19.24
CA GLY A 13 2.70 18.59 -19.25
C GLY A 13 2.00 19.19 -18.03
N PRO A 14 0.66 19.23 -17.98
CA PRO A 14 -0.06 19.70 -16.80
C PRO A 14 0.30 18.85 -15.57
N PRO A 15 0.35 19.45 -14.37
CA PRO A 15 0.72 18.73 -13.14
C PRO A 15 -0.25 17.56 -12.88
N VAL A 16 0.23 16.32 -13.01
CA VAL A 16 -0.54 15.12 -12.67
C VAL A 16 -0.24 14.75 -11.23
N ALA A 17 -1.27 14.62 -10.40
CA ALA A 17 -1.13 14.09 -9.05
C ALA A 17 -1.07 12.55 -9.09
N CYS A 18 -0.14 11.96 -8.35
CA CYS A 18 -0.09 10.50 -8.17
C CYS A 18 -1.03 10.10 -7.03
N SER A 19 -1.83 9.05 -7.22
CA SER A 19 -2.75 8.58 -6.20
C SER A 19 -2.70 7.07 -6.04
N SER A 20 -2.81 6.63 -4.79
CA SER A 20 -2.87 5.22 -4.43
C SER A 20 -3.78 5.02 -3.23
N VAL A 21 -4.35 3.82 -3.13
CA VAL A 21 -5.20 3.42 -2.02
C VAL A 21 -4.49 2.29 -1.29
N GLN A 22 -4.14 2.51 -0.02
CA GLN A 22 -3.71 1.40 0.82
C GLN A 22 -4.94 0.53 1.06
N VAL A 23 -4.93 -0.66 0.48
CA VAL A 23 -5.90 -1.72 0.69
C VAL A 23 -5.12 -2.82 1.34
N GLU A 24 -5.14 -2.86 2.66
CA GLU A 24 -4.44 -3.90 3.39
C GLU A 24 -5.47 -4.85 3.98
N MET A 25 -5.00 -6.06 4.27
CA MET A 25 -5.78 -7.02 5.02
C MET A 25 -4.89 -7.66 6.08
N ALA A 26 -5.42 -7.79 7.29
CA ALA A 26 -4.74 -8.35 8.44
C ALA A 26 -5.29 -9.73 8.77
N SER A 27 -4.50 -10.55 9.46
CA SER A 27 -5.00 -11.79 10.07
C SER A 27 -5.12 -11.63 11.58
N GLN A 28 -6.04 -12.40 12.18
CA GLN A 28 -6.03 -12.68 13.61
C GLN A 28 -5.36 -14.04 13.82
N LEU A 29 -4.50 -14.11 14.84
CA LEU A 29 -4.05 -15.38 15.40
C LEU A 29 -5.24 -16.05 16.08
N VAL A 30 -5.43 -17.34 15.82
CA VAL A 30 -6.60 -18.09 16.30
C VAL A 30 -6.57 -18.15 17.83
N SER A 31 -7.36 -17.31 18.49
CA SER A 31 -7.99 -17.68 19.76
C SER A 31 -9.36 -18.25 19.40
N GLU A 32 -9.59 -19.52 19.76
CA GLU A 32 -10.80 -20.27 19.45
C GLU A 32 -12.08 -19.49 19.77
N GLU A 33 -12.91 -19.22 18.75
CA GLU A 33 -14.36 -19.47 18.72
C GLU A 33 -14.88 -19.28 17.28
N PRO A 34 -15.69 -20.21 16.73
CA PRO A 34 -16.18 -20.10 15.36
C PRO A 34 -17.40 -19.17 15.31
N GLN A 35 -17.24 -17.99 14.69
CA GLN A 35 -18.40 -17.22 14.21
C GLN A 35 -18.71 -17.57 12.75
N THR A 36 -19.97 -17.97 12.53
CA THR A 36 -20.54 -18.32 11.24
C THR A 36 -20.59 -17.09 10.32
N THR A 37 -19.67 -17.00 9.37
CA THR A 37 -19.78 -16.09 8.23
C THR A 37 -19.91 -16.91 6.94
N GLN A 38 -20.93 -16.61 6.14
CA GLN A 38 -21.18 -17.32 4.89
C GLN A 38 -20.06 -17.06 3.86
N PRO A 39 -19.68 -18.08 3.08
CA PRO A 39 -18.68 -17.93 2.03
C PRO A 39 -19.24 -17.07 0.88
N LEU A 40 -18.51 -16.02 0.52
CA LEU A 40 -18.75 -15.25 -0.70
C LEU A 40 -18.25 -16.07 -1.89
N ASP A 41 -19.18 -16.58 -2.70
CA ASP A 41 -18.89 -17.29 -3.94
C ASP A 41 -18.55 -16.27 -5.05
N HIS A 42 -17.24 -16.03 -5.27
CA HIS A 42 -16.75 -15.16 -6.32
C HIS A 42 -16.14 -15.97 -7.46
N ARG A 43 -16.87 -16.03 -8.59
CA ARG A 43 -16.32 -16.51 -9.86
C ARG A 43 -15.33 -15.49 -10.45
N PRO A 44 -14.15 -15.92 -10.92
CA PRO A 44 -13.19 -15.02 -11.55
C PRO A 44 -13.68 -14.54 -12.93
N SER A 45 -13.62 -13.22 -13.15
CA SER A 45 -13.82 -12.60 -14.48
C SER A 45 -12.57 -12.75 -15.35
N PRO A 46 -12.69 -12.94 -16.68
CA PRO A 46 -11.56 -13.27 -17.53
C PRO A 46 -11.13 -12.07 -18.37
N HIS A 47 -10.10 -11.29 -17.99
CA HIS A 47 -9.43 -10.38 -18.93
C HIS A 47 -7.93 -10.19 -18.64
N SER A 48 -7.18 -10.15 -19.74
CA SER A 48 -5.76 -9.78 -19.92
C SER A 48 -4.70 -10.78 -19.41
N SER A 49 -3.66 -10.97 -20.23
CA SER A 49 -2.53 -11.89 -20.04
C SER A 49 -1.66 -11.47 -18.86
N SER A 50 -2.19 -11.64 -17.66
CA SER A 50 -1.43 -11.54 -16.43
C SER A 50 -0.33 -12.59 -16.45
N PRO A 51 0.92 -12.25 -16.05
CA PRO A 51 1.96 -13.26 -15.91
C PRO A 51 1.45 -14.42 -15.05
N PRO A 52 1.85 -15.67 -15.36
CA PRO A 52 1.35 -16.83 -14.63
C PRO A 52 1.55 -16.64 -13.13
N ARG A 53 0.52 -16.95 -12.34
CA ARG A 53 0.54 -16.85 -10.87
C ARG A 53 1.88 -17.33 -10.30
N ALA A 54 2.34 -18.53 -10.68
CA ALA A 54 3.62 -19.08 -10.24
C ALA A 54 4.83 -18.13 -10.41
N ALA A 55 4.91 -17.39 -11.51
CA ALA A 55 5.99 -16.44 -11.78
C ALA A 55 5.93 -15.22 -10.85
N LEU A 56 4.72 -14.70 -10.59
CA LEU A 56 4.50 -13.61 -9.65
C LEU A 56 4.85 -14.03 -8.20
N LEU A 57 4.46 -15.23 -7.77
CA LEU A 57 4.86 -15.77 -6.46
C LEU A 57 6.37 -15.98 -6.36
N SER A 58 7.01 -16.52 -7.39
CA SER A 58 8.46 -16.66 -7.43
C SER A 58 9.15 -15.31 -7.33
N THR A 59 8.60 -14.28 -7.99
CA THR A 59 9.11 -12.91 -7.91
C THR A 59 8.97 -12.36 -6.50
N LEU A 60 7.79 -12.48 -5.88
CA LEU A 60 7.58 -12.04 -4.50
C LEU A 60 8.58 -12.72 -3.56
N ARG A 61 8.68 -14.04 -3.61
CA ARG A 61 9.57 -14.83 -2.74
C ARG A 61 11.04 -14.43 -2.87
N ALA A 62 11.49 -14.16 -4.10
CA ALA A 62 12.88 -13.78 -4.35
C ALA A 62 13.16 -12.31 -4.04
N ARG A 63 12.20 -11.40 -4.29
CA ARG A 63 12.44 -9.95 -4.31
C ARG A 63 11.73 -9.18 -3.19
N GLY A 64 10.95 -9.82 -2.33
CA GLY A 64 10.19 -9.12 -1.28
C GLY A 64 9.05 -8.25 -1.78
N VAL A 65 8.89 -8.11 -3.10
CA VAL A 65 7.93 -7.22 -3.74
C VAL A 65 7.44 -7.83 -5.05
N VAL A 66 6.17 -7.60 -5.39
CA VAL A 66 5.59 -7.97 -6.67
C VAL A 66 4.57 -6.92 -7.11
N VAL A 67 4.49 -6.66 -8.42
CA VAL A 67 3.45 -5.83 -9.03
C VAL A 67 2.50 -6.76 -9.76
N VAL A 68 1.20 -6.66 -9.45
CA VAL A 68 0.15 -7.44 -10.13
C VAL A 68 -0.60 -6.48 -11.06
N PRO A 69 -0.40 -6.59 -12.38
CA PRO A 69 -1.05 -5.69 -13.33
C PRO A 69 -2.54 -6.01 -13.47
N SER A 70 -3.32 -5.03 -13.92
CA SER A 70 -4.70 -5.23 -14.37
C SER A 70 -5.64 -5.88 -13.35
N VAL A 71 -5.43 -5.65 -12.05
CA VAL A 71 -6.36 -6.09 -10.99
C VAL A 71 -7.69 -5.32 -11.07
N LEU A 72 -7.62 -4.05 -11.45
CA LEU A 72 -8.77 -3.20 -11.75
C LEU A 72 -8.81 -2.91 -13.25
N SER A 73 -10.03 -2.81 -13.78
CA SER A 73 -10.28 -2.26 -15.11
C SER A 73 -10.04 -0.74 -15.15
N PRO A 74 -9.82 -0.16 -16.34
CA PRO A 74 -9.72 1.30 -16.48
C PRO A 74 -10.95 2.07 -15.95
N THR A 75 -12.14 1.48 -16.07
CA THR A 75 -13.38 2.06 -15.56
C THR A 75 -13.37 2.10 -14.03
N GLU A 76 -13.02 1.01 -13.37
CA GLU A 76 -12.94 0.94 -11.90
C GLU A 76 -11.88 1.91 -11.36
N VAL A 77 -10.73 2.04 -12.04
CA VAL A 77 -9.72 3.05 -11.70
C VAL A 77 -10.30 4.45 -11.83
N SER A 78 -11.01 4.76 -12.92
CA SER A 78 -11.64 6.07 -13.14
C SER A 78 -12.68 6.41 -12.07
N GLU A 79 -13.51 5.44 -11.68
CA GLU A 79 -14.53 5.60 -10.63
C GLU A 79 -13.89 5.81 -9.26
N ALA A 80 -12.86 5.05 -8.91
CA ALA A 80 -12.09 5.24 -7.68
C ALA A 80 -11.45 6.63 -7.62
N LYS A 81 -10.84 7.10 -8.71
CA LYS A 81 -10.29 8.46 -8.81
C LYS A 81 -11.37 9.51 -8.61
N LYS A 82 -12.52 9.37 -9.26
CA LYS A 82 -13.67 10.27 -9.08
C LYS A 82 -14.13 10.30 -7.62
N GLY A 83 -14.19 9.15 -6.96
CA GLY A 83 -14.51 9.04 -5.54
C GLY A 83 -13.50 9.76 -4.64
N LEU A 84 -12.20 9.58 -4.90
CA LEU A 84 -11.13 10.28 -4.20
C LEU A 84 -11.23 11.80 -4.41
N HIS A 85 -11.37 12.27 -5.65
CA HIS A 85 -11.47 13.70 -5.97
C HIS A 85 -12.69 14.33 -5.29
N GLY A 86 -13.85 13.66 -5.32
CA GLY A 86 -15.04 14.11 -4.59
C GLY A 86 -14.81 14.18 -3.08
N THR A 87 -14.07 13.22 -2.52
CA THR A 87 -13.69 13.24 -1.09
C THR A 87 -12.78 14.42 -0.76
N LEU A 88 -11.78 14.70 -1.59
CA LEU A 88 -10.85 15.82 -1.40
C LEU A 88 -11.58 17.18 -1.47
N SER A 89 -12.43 17.36 -2.47
CA SER A 89 -13.23 18.58 -2.62
C SER A 89 -14.16 18.79 -1.43
N MET A 90 -14.91 17.75 -1.03
CA MET A 90 -15.88 17.85 0.05
C MET A 90 -15.23 18.03 1.43
N ARG A 91 -14.12 17.34 1.71
CA ARG A 91 -13.54 17.30 3.07
C ARG A 91 -12.51 18.38 3.35
N CYS A 92 -11.84 18.90 2.33
CA CYS A 92 -10.75 19.87 2.51
C CYS A 92 -10.66 20.93 1.40
N GLY A 93 -11.71 21.07 0.57
CA GLY A 93 -11.79 22.12 -0.46
C GLY A 93 -10.78 21.98 -1.61
N VAL A 94 -10.13 20.83 -1.74
CA VAL A 94 -9.11 20.60 -2.79
C VAL A 94 -9.79 20.26 -4.10
N ASP A 95 -9.54 21.07 -5.13
CA ASP A 95 -9.91 20.81 -6.50
C ASP A 95 -8.69 20.26 -7.27
N VAL A 96 -8.82 19.05 -7.80
CA VAL A 96 -7.75 18.41 -8.59
C VAL A 96 -7.52 19.13 -9.92
N GLY A 97 -8.51 19.87 -10.43
CA GLY A 97 -8.36 20.77 -11.58
C GLY A 97 -7.61 22.07 -11.27
N ASP A 98 -7.51 22.47 -10.00
CA ASP A 98 -6.81 23.68 -9.55
C ASP A 98 -5.97 23.42 -8.28
N LEU A 99 -4.99 22.53 -8.42
CA LEU A 99 -4.06 22.21 -7.33
C LEU A 99 -3.21 23.42 -6.90
N TRP A 100 -2.92 24.35 -7.82
CA TRP A 100 -2.12 25.53 -7.52
C TRP A 100 -2.78 26.43 -6.49
N SER A 101 -4.10 26.62 -6.55
CA SER A 101 -4.81 27.43 -5.58
C SER A 101 -5.26 26.62 -4.35
N THR A 102 -5.63 25.35 -4.55
CA THR A 102 -6.41 24.62 -3.53
C THR A 102 -5.64 23.56 -2.74
N ALA A 103 -4.47 23.10 -3.21
CA ALA A 103 -3.76 21.95 -2.59
C ALA A 103 -3.38 22.16 -1.11
N GLY A 104 -3.31 23.41 -0.64
CA GLY A 104 -3.05 23.73 0.77
C GLY A 104 -4.02 23.06 1.75
N GLY A 105 -5.25 22.76 1.31
CA GLY A 105 -6.28 22.06 2.09
C GLY A 105 -5.91 20.62 2.47
N LEU A 106 -5.02 19.95 1.72
CA LEU A 106 -4.56 18.58 2.01
C LEU A 106 -4.01 18.40 3.43
N ARG A 107 -3.55 19.48 4.07
CA ARG A 107 -3.09 19.46 5.48
C ARG A 107 -4.17 19.03 6.46
N GLU A 108 -5.42 19.38 6.20
CA GLU A 108 -6.56 19.05 7.06
C GLU A 108 -6.78 17.55 7.15
N LEU A 109 -6.29 16.81 6.15
CA LEU A 109 -6.35 15.36 6.07
C LEU A 109 -4.99 14.71 6.37
N SER A 110 -3.97 15.37 6.91
CA SER A 110 -2.64 14.75 7.08
C SER A 110 -2.11 14.80 8.52
N SER A 111 -2.40 13.76 9.30
CA SER A 111 -1.78 13.47 10.59
C SER A 111 -0.25 13.31 10.50
N ALA A 112 0.26 12.84 9.36
CA ALA A 112 1.69 12.70 9.07
C ALA A 112 2.40 14.04 8.75
N ARG A 113 1.67 15.16 8.82
CA ARG A 113 2.15 16.50 8.49
C ARG A 113 2.75 16.56 7.08
N GLY A 114 2.17 15.87 6.11
CA GLY A 114 2.63 15.82 4.72
C GLY A 114 3.71 14.77 4.40
N ALA A 115 4.19 13.98 5.37
CA ALA A 115 5.09 12.87 5.05
C ALA A 115 4.39 11.81 4.18
N GLY A 116 5.04 11.39 3.10
CA GLY A 116 4.56 10.34 2.20
C GLY A 116 3.34 10.73 1.35
N GLY A 117 2.83 11.96 1.47
CA GLY A 117 1.56 12.34 0.82
C GLY A 117 0.36 11.53 1.31
N VAL A 118 0.43 10.95 2.52
CA VAL A 118 -0.66 10.15 3.08
C VAL A 118 -1.74 11.03 3.70
N LEU A 119 -2.99 10.63 3.45
CA LEU A 119 -4.20 11.32 3.89
C LEU A 119 -5.09 10.41 4.74
N ASP A 120 -5.63 10.96 5.81
CA ASP A 120 -6.55 10.39 6.80
C ASP A 120 -7.96 10.22 6.21
N VAL A 121 -8.04 9.38 5.19
CA VAL A 121 -9.25 8.98 4.46
C VAL A 121 -9.43 7.47 4.57
N PHE A 122 -10.32 7.06 5.48
CA PHE A 122 -10.46 5.66 5.87
C PHE A 122 -11.67 5.00 5.23
N THR A 123 -12.87 5.56 5.40
CA THR A 123 -14.14 4.84 5.15
C THR A 123 -15.08 5.42 4.08
N PRO A 124 -14.66 6.23 3.09
CA PRO A 124 -15.59 6.62 2.04
C PRO A 124 -16.00 5.38 1.21
N SER A 125 -17.25 5.35 0.73
CA SER A 125 -17.84 4.18 0.07
C SER A 125 -17.02 3.67 -1.12
N TRP A 126 -16.48 4.56 -1.95
CA TRP A 126 -15.63 4.19 -3.09
C TRP A 126 -14.38 3.41 -2.67
N LYS A 127 -13.84 3.69 -1.48
CA LYS A 127 -12.67 2.99 -0.94
C LYS A 127 -13.06 1.64 -0.35
N LEU A 128 -14.17 1.58 0.39
CA LEU A 128 -14.69 0.31 0.91
C LEU A 128 -15.02 -0.66 -0.23
N ALA A 129 -15.56 -0.16 -1.34
CA ALA A 129 -15.80 -0.96 -2.54
C ALA A 129 -14.50 -1.56 -3.12
N LEU A 130 -13.38 -0.84 -3.09
CA LEU A 130 -12.07 -1.39 -3.47
C LEU A 130 -11.57 -2.45 -2.48
N MET A 131 -11.82 -2.27 -1.19
CA MET A 131 -11.44 -3.26 -0.17
C MET A 131 -12.23 -4.56 -0.30
N GLU A 132 -13.49 -4.48 -0.72
CA GLU A 132 -14.39 -5.60 -0.97
C GLU A 132 -14.27 -6.17 -2.39
N HIS A 133 -13.39 -5.60 -3.23
CA HIS A 133 -13.26 -6.00 -4.62
C HIS A 133 -12.70 -7.43 -4.74
N GLY A 134 -13.50 -8.33 -5.33
CA GLY A 134 -13.16 -9.76 -5.43
C GLY A 134 -11.82 -10.03 -6.13
N GLY A 135 -11.45 -9.24 -7.14
CA GLY A 135 -10.14 -9.36 -7.80
C GLY A 135 -8.96 -8.99 -6.90
N ILE A 136 -9.13 -8.01 -6.01
CA ILE A 136 -8.09 -7.63 -5.04
C ILE A 136 -7.98 -8.72 -3.97
N TYR A 137 -9.11 -9.18 -3.45
CA TYR A 137 -9.15 -10.26 -2.47
C TYR A 137 -8.50 -11.55 -3.01
N GLU A 138 -8.84 -11.95 -4.24
CA GLU A 138 -8.28 -13.13 -4.90
C GLU A 138 -6.75 -13.07 -5.03
N VAL A 139 -6.21 -11.89 -5.35
CA VAL A 139 -4.75 -11.70 -5.40
C VAL A 139 -4.14 -11.88 -4.02
N MET A 140 -4.71 -11.23 -2.99
CA MET A 140 -4.19 -11.31 -1.63
C MET A 140 -4.23 -12.74 -1.08
N ARG A 141 -5.38 -13.40 -1.19
CA ARG A 141 -5.60 -14.81 -0.84
C ARG A 141 -4.50 -15.71 -1.39
N TRP A 142 -4.28 -15.60 -2.69
CA TRP A 142 -3.30 -16.43 -3.38
C TRP A 142 -1.85 -16.09 -2.98
N LEU A 143 -1.51 -14.82 -2.76
CA LEU A 143 -0.18 -14.43 -2.28
C LEU A 143 0.09 -14.96 -0.86
N TRP A 144 -0.91 -14.91 0.02
CA TRP A 144 -0.82 -15.45 1.37
C TRP A 144 -0.67 -16.95 1.40
N SER A 145 -1.55 -17.70 0.73
CA SER A 145 -1.45 -19.15 0.63
C SER A 145 -0.15 -19.61 -0.03
N GLY A 146 0.45 -18.77 -0.88
CA GLY A 146 1.77 -19.00 -1.46
C GLY A 146 2.95 -18.51 -0.62
N THR A 147 2.75 -17.94 0.56
CA THR A 147 3.82 -17.43 1.43
C THR A 147 3.62 -17.88 2.86
N TYR A 148 2.98 -17.05 3.68
CA TYR A 148 2.85 -17.26 5.12
C TYR A 148 1.62 -18.12 5.50
N GLY A 149 0.70 -18.36 4.56
CA GLY A 149 -0.48 -19.19 4.76
C GLY A 149 -0.15 -20.68 4.64
N GLY A 150 -0.79 -21.53 5.45
CA GLY A 150 -0.72 -22.99 5.38
C GLY A 150 0.58 -23.63 5.89
N GLY A 151 1.67 -22.88 6.02
CA GLY A 151 2.98 -23.36 6.48
C GLY A 151 3.80 -24.08 5.40
N GLY A 152 5.06 -24.40 5.70
CA GLY A 152 5.93 -25.21 4.82
C GLY A 152 6.64 -24.45 3.69
N VAL A 153 6.62 -23.12 3.71
CA VAL A 153 7.41 -22.28 2.79
C VAL A 153 8.59 -21.68 3.55
N GLU A 154 9.80 -22.09 3.18
CA GLU A 154 11.05 -21.64 3.83
C GLU A 154 11.22 -20.11 3.78
N GLY A 155 11.43 -19.50 4.95
CA GLY A 155 11.58 -18.06 5.13
C GLY A 155 10.27 -17.28 5.19
N PHE A 156 9.13 -17.96 5.28
CA PHE A 156 7.79 -17.39 5.44
C PHE A 156 7.05 -18.02 6.64
N GLU A 157 7.81 -18.43 7.64
CA GLU A 157 7.27 -18.98 8.87
C GLU A 157 6.60 -17.87 9.69
N HIS A 158 5.51 -18.22 10.37
CA HIS A 158 4.96 -17.34 11.40
C HIS A 158 5.86 -17.41 12.65
N GLY A 159 6.12 -16.26 13.29
CA GLY A 159 7.02 -16.18 14.45
C GLY A 159 6.59 -17.01 15.66
N GLU A 160 5.31 -17.38 15.74
CA GLU A 160 4.78 -18.26 16.79
C GLU A 160 4.66 -19.74 16.38
N GLY A 161 5.10 -20.11 15.18
CA GLY A 161 4.97 -21.47 14.65
C GLY A 161 3.54 -21.90 14.33
N SER A 162 2.55 -21.03 14.51
CA SER A 162 1.16 -21.25 14.12
C SER A 162 0.98 -21.12 12.60
N THR A 163 0.17 -22.02 12.02
CA THR A 163 -0.29 -21.87 10.64
C THR A 163 -1.53 -21.00 10.62
N TRP A 164 -1.63 -20.12 9.63
CA TRP A 164 -2.84 -19.35 9.37
C TRP A 164 -3.46 -19.79 8.04
N ASP A 165 -4.79 -19.77 7.97
CA ASP A 165 -5.56 -20.02 6.76
C ASP A 165 -5.43 -18.84 5.79
N GLY A 166 -4.48 -18.94 4.84
CA GLY A 166 -4.27 -17.96 3.77
C GLY A 166 -5.50 -17.70 2.90
N GLU A 167 -6.55 -18.51 3.05
CA GLU A 167 -7.84 -18.34 2.40
C GLU A 167 -8.75 -17.31 3.07
N ARG A 168 -8.36 -16.82 4.26
CA ARG A 168 -9.13 -15.87 5.09
C ARG A 168 -8.28 -14.66 5.47
N GLY A 169 -8.85 -13.47 5.25
CA GLY A 169 -8.26 -12.21 5.71
C GLY A 169 -9.34 -11.25 6.23
N TYR A 170 -8.93 -10.34 7.10
CA TYR A 170 -9.77 -9.25 7.61
C TYR A 170 -9.37 -7.95 6.92
N ALA A 171 -10.36 -7.13 6.57
CA ALA A 171 -10.10 -5.79 6.04
C ALA A 171 -9.28 -4.94 7.04
N TYR A 172 -8.14 -4.41 6.58
CA TYR A 172 -7.36 -3.42 7.31
C TYR A 172 -7.56 -2.06 6.62
N VAL A 173 -8.42 -1.23 7.19
CA VAL A 173 -8.73 0.10 6.67
C VAL A 173 -7.58 1.05 7.03
N ASP A 174 -6.72 1.36 6.06
CA ASP A 174 -5.61 2.32 6.24
C ASP A 174 -5.94 3.69 5.62
N ARG A 175 -4.93 4.52 5.36
CA ARG A 175 -4.98 5.85 4.74
C ARG A 175 -4.99 5.74 3.21
N VAL A 176 -4.92 6.88 2.52
CA VAL A 176 -4.74 6.93 1.05
C VAL A 176 -3.51 7.77 0.72
N GLY A 177 -2.81 7.41 -0.35
CA GLY A 177 -1.76 8.23 -0.93
C GLY A 177 -2.34 9.20 -1.95
N PHE A 178 -2.02 10.49 -1.81
CA PHE A 178 -2.28 11.48 -2.84
C PHE A 178 -1.14 12.47 -2.87
N ARG A 179 -0.37 12.47 -3.96
CA ARG A 179 0.85 13.24 -4.11
C ARG A 179 0.66 14.32 -5.16
N VAL A 180 0.90 15.56 -4.78
CA VAL A 180 0.93 16.68 -5.73
C VAL A 180 2.35 16.87 -6.27
N PRO A 181 2.52 17.45 -7.46
CA PRO A 181 3.85 17.77 -7.97
C PRO A 181 4.64 18.67 -7.04
N ASP A 182 5.96 18.52 -7.04
CA ASP A 182 6.86 19.23 -6.13
C ASP A 182 6.68 20.75 -6.21
N ALA A 183 6.46 21.31 -7.40
CA ALA A 183 6.23 22.73 -7.59
C ALA A 183 4.98 23.22 -6.83
N VAL A 184 3.89 22.45 -6.85
CA VAL A 184 2.66 22.72 -6.08
C VAL A 184 2.94 22.56 -4.59
N SER A 185 3.64 21.48 -4.20
CA SER A 185 4.01 21.22 -2.80
C SER A 185 4.83 22.36 -2.20
N GLN A 186 5.75 22.94 -2.97
CA GLN A 186 6.58 24.08 -2.58
C GLN A 186 5.82 25.40 -2.53
N ALA A 187 4.92 25.65 -3.48
CA ALA A 187 4.07 26.85 -3.48
C ALA A 187 3.19 26.92 -2.23
N HIS A 188 2.72 25.75 -1.79
CA HIS A 188 1.98 25.60 -0.54
C HIS A 188 2.90 25.33 0.64
N ARG A 189 4.11 25.90 0.77
CA ARG A 189 4.94 25.73 1.97
C ARG A 189 4.37 26.46 3.20
N ARG A 190 4.56 25.91 4.41
CA ARG A 190 4.23 26.60 5.68
C ARG A 190 5.30 26.32 6.73
N GLY A 191 5.76 27.35 7.44
CA GLY A 191 6.80 27.21 8.47
C GLY A 191 8.11 26.61 7.94
N GLY A 192 8.49 26.98 6.72
CA GLY A 192 9.71 26.48 6.06
C GLY A 192 9.65 25.04 5.55
N ARG A 193 8.50 24.35 5.68
CA ARG A 193 8.31 22.98 5.20
C ARG A 193 7.39 22.96 3.99
N PRO A 194 7.68 22.14 2.96
CA PRO A 194 6.76 21.93 1.85
C PRO A 194 5.46 21.28 2.34
N LEU A 195 4.41 21.36 1.51
CA LEU A 195 3.13 20.70 1.80
C LEU A 195 3.30 19.19 2.02
N GLN A 196 4.11 18.56 1.16
CA GLN A 196 4.40 17.13 1.18
C GLN A 196 5.91 16.88 1.12
N ARG A 197 6.36 15.77 1.71
CA ARG A 197 7.76 15.32 1.69
C ARG A 197 7.83 13.81 1.48
N CYS A 198 8.93 13.32 0.93
CA CYS A 198 9.21 11.88 0.88
C CYS A 198 9.34 11.29 2.28
N LEU A 199 9.15 9.98 2.39
CA LEU A 199 9.56 9.21 3.55
C LEU A 199 11.00 8.74 3.33
N ALA A 200 11.83 8.81 4.38
CA ALA A 200 13.12 8.14 4.36
C ALA A 200 12.90 6.62 4.36
N PRO A 201 13.85 5.81 3.84
CA PRO A 201 13.78 4.35 3.95
C PRO A 201 13.56 3.92 5.40
N HIS A 202 12.55 3.07 5.63
CA HIS A 202 12.17 2.59 6.96
C HIS A 202 11.54 1.19 6.86
N LEU A 203 11.37 0.55 8.03
CA LEU A 203 10.60 -0.67 8.22
C LEU A 203 9.42 -0.34 9.14
N ASP A 204 8.21 -0.74 8.76
CA ASP A 204 7.01 -0.46 9.57
C ASP A 204 6.84 -1.46 10.72
N CYS A 205 6.93 -2.75 10.42
CA CYS A 205 6.83 -3.80 11.43
C CYS A 205 8.24 -4.12 11.96
N CYS A 206 8.46 -3.94 13.27
CA CYS A 206 9.67 -4.43 13.93
C CYS A 206 9.43 -5.89 14.37
N PRO A 207 10.08 -6.89 13.75
CA PRO A 207 9.81 -8.29 14.04
C PRO A 207 10.13 -8.69 15.48
N GLY A 208 11.05 -7.99 16.15
CA GLY A 208 11.36 -8.25 17.56
C GLY A 208 10.27 -7.79 18.56
N TRP A 209 9.31 -6.97 18.12
CA TRP A 209 8.31 -6.28 18.97
C TRP A 209 6.91 -6.38 18.35
N TRP A 210 6.54 -7.56 17.86
CA TRP A 210 5.23 -7.77 17.22
C TRP A 210 4.08 -7.75 18.25
N LEU A 211 4.37 -8.08 19.52
CA LEU A 211 3.53 -7.73 20.67
C LEU A 211 3.78 -6.25 21.02
N GLY A 212 2.73 -5.43 21.08
CA GLY A 212 2.88 -4.02 21.44
C GLY A 212 3.46 -3.83 22.85
N GLU A 213 3.86 -2.60 23.18
CA GLU A 213 4.06 -2.24 24.60
C GLU A 213 2.78 -2.57 25.37
N GLY A 214 2.88 -3.46 26.37
CA GLY A 214 1.73 -3.98 27.13
C GLY A 214 1.23 -5.38 26.73
N GLY A 215 1.84 -6.04 25.75
CA GLY A 215 1.51 -7.43 25.41
C GLY A 215 0.22 -7.61 24.60
N GLU A 216 -0.42 -6.51 24.16
CA GLU A 216 -1.56 -6.62 23.25
C GLU A 216 -1.10 -7.04 21.85
N PRO A 217 -1.73 -8.07 21.25
CA PRO A 217 -1.41 -8.51 19.91
C PRO A 217 -1.70 -7.37 18.92
N ARG A 218 -0.64 -6.87 18.25
CA ARG A 218 -0.83 -5.98 17.11
C ARG A 218 -1.35 -6.79 15.93
N LYS A 219 -2.17 -6.15 15.10
CA LYS A 219 -2.63 -6.74 13.84
C LYS A 219 -1.41 -7.15 13.01
N TRP A 220 -1.27 -8.43 12.73
CA TRP A 220 -0.19 -8.93 11.90
C TRP A 220 -0.55 -8.73 10.42
N ARG A 221 0.33 -8.04 9.69
CA ARG A 221 0.21 -7.73 8.27
C ARG A 221 1.38 -8.36 7.54
N PRO A 222 1.28 -9.63 7.10
CA PRO A 222 2.41 -10.34 6.48
C PRO A 222 2.87 -9.69 5.17
N LEU A 223 1.95 -9.04 4.46
CA LEU A 223 2.19 -8.32 3.23
C LEU A 223 1.49 -6.95 3.33
N GLN A 224 2.25 -5.88 3.12
CA GLN A 224 1.69 -4.55 2.85
C GLN A 224 1.42 -4.41 1.36
N CYS A 225 0.32 -3.75 1.02
CA CYS A 225 -0.01 -3.49 -0.37
C CYS A 225 -0.85 -2.23 -0.53
N PHE A 226 -0.86 -1.74 -1.76
CA PHE A 226 -1.70 -0.63 -2.19
C PHE A 226 -2.10 -0.84 -3.64
N VAL A 227 -3.21 -0.22 -4.01
CA VAL A 227 -3.71 -0.15 -5.38
C VAL A 227 -3.28 1.19 -5.96
N ALA A 228 -2.56 1.18 -7.07
CA ALA A 228 -2.23 2.38 -7.82
C ALA A 228 -3.46 2.85 -8.61
N LEU A 229 -3.82 4.12 -8.46
CA LEU A 229 -4.90 4.75 -9.24
C LEU A 229 -4.35 5.69 -10.33
N THR A 230 -3.04 5.86 -10.39
CA THR A 230 -2.35 6.68 -11.39
C THR A 230 -1.06 5.98 -11.74
N ASP A 231 -0.71 6.01 -13.02
CA ASP A 231 0.55 5.49 -13.49
C ASP A 231 1.71 6.38 -13.00
N VAL A 232 2.84 5.74 -12.72
CA VAL A 232 4.11 6.38 -12.40
C VAL A 232 5.06 5.96 -13.52
N GLU A 233 5.23 6.83 -14.49
CA GLU A 233 5.98 6.57 -15.71
C GLU A 233 7.47 6.92 -15.55
N GLY A 234 7.78 7.82 -14.60
CA GLY A 234 9.11 8.34 -14.35
C GLY A 234 9.66 8.02 -12.95
N PRO A 235 11.00 7.94 -12.80
CA PRO A 235 11.66 7.66 -11.50
C PRO A 235 11.41 8.76 -10.44
N ASP A 236 11.15 10.00 -10.86
CA ASP A 236 11.01 11.17 -9.96
C ASP A 236 9.56 11.60 -9.74
N GLU A 237 8.59 10.76 -10.09
CA GLU A 237 7.16 11.07 -9.97
C GLU A 237 6.56 10.74 -8.59
N GLY A 238 7.40 10.24 -7.67
CA GLY A 238 7.00 9.94 -6.30
C GLY A 238 6.24 8.64 -6.13
N GLY A 239 6.60 7.64 -6.93
CA GLY A 239 6.12 6.27 -6.77
C GLY A 239 6.67 5.56 -5.54
N PHE A 240 6.54 4.24 -5.53
CA PHE A 240 7.02 3.39 -4.45
C PHE A 240 8.44 2.90 -4.74
N GLU A 241 9.31 3.06 -3.76
CA GLU A 241 10.67 2.53 -3.76
C GLU A 241 10.83 1.53 -2.61
N CYS A 242 11.50 0.42 -2.88
CA CYS A 242 11.86 -0.57 -1.87
C CYS A 242 13.24 -1.15 -2.15
N VAL A 243 13.85 -1.71 -1.10
CA VAL A 243 15.04 -2.54 -1.25
C VAL A 243 14.57 -3.96 -1.58
N PRO A 244 14.95 -4.53 -2.74
CA PRO A 244 14.53 -5.89 -3.08
C PRO A 244 15.10 -6.93 -2.13
N GLY A 245 14.27 -7.92 -1.81
CA GLY A 245 14.55 -9.07 -0.97
C GLY A 245 13.77 -9.02 0.34
N PHE A 246 13.60 -10.17 0.99
CA PHE A 246 13.18 -10.20 2.40
C PHE A 246 14.39 -9.99 3.29
N HIS A 247 14.25 -9.16 4.33
CA HIS A 247 15.31 -8.89 5.29
C HIS A 247 15.54 -10.08 6.23
N ARG A 248 16.22 -11.12 5.73
CA ARG A 248 16.54 -12.35 6.48
C ARG A 248 17.70 -12.17 7.47
N GLU A 249 18.50 -11.14 7.28
CA GLU A 249 19.71 -10.86 8.07
C GLU A 249 19.50 -9.74 9.10
N PHE A 250 18.27 -9.26 9.29
CA PHE A 250 18.02 -8.10 10.15
C PHE A 250 18.45 -8.34 11.59
N GLU A 251 18.20 -9.53 12.14
CA GLU A 251 18.64 -9.88 13.50
C GLU A 251 20.16 -9.87 13.63
N SER A 252 20.87 -10.50 12.68
CA SER A 252 22.33 -10.51 12.62
C SER A 252 22.92 -9.11 12.47
N TRP A 253 22.31 -8.27 11.62
CA TRP A 253 22.68 -6.86 11.49
C TRP A 253 22.43 -6.06 12.77
N ALA A 254 21.26 -6.24 13.40
CA ALA A 254 20.88 -5.54 14.61
C ALA A 254 21.78 -5.93 15.81
N ALA A 255 22.21 -7.19 15.87
CA ALA A 255 23.14 -7.69 16.88
C ALA A 255 24.58 -7.19 16.69
N SER A 256 24.98 -6.87 15.45
CA SER A 256 26.35 -6.46 15.11
C SER A 256 26.60 -4.95 15.05
N ARG A 257 25.56 -4.11 15.21
CA ARG A 257 25.71 -2.64 15.23
C ARG A 257 26.21 -2.06 16.57
N GLY A 258 26.60 -2.92 17.51
CA GLY A 258 27.18 -2.56 18.81
C GLY A 258 28.58 -2.00 18.68
#